data_AF-D7C3Y7-F1
#
_entry.id   AF-D7C3Y7-F1
#
_cell.length_a   1.000
_cell.length_b   1.000
_cell.length_c   1.000
_cell.angle_alpha   90.00
_cell.angle_beta   90.00
_cell.angle_gamma   90.00
#
_symmetry.space_group_name_H-M   'P 1'
#
loop_
_entity.id
_entity.type
_entity.pdbx_description
1 polymer ?
#
loop_
_entity_poly.entity_id
_entity_poly.type
_entity_poly.pdbx_seq_one_letter_code
_entity_poly.pdbx_strand_id
1 'polypeptide(L)' 'MTRAVRMGLPDRMAKEALEVLLRRLPSLEPAVAVEDLRRLEGLAVGGLREVPVRW' A
#
# COMPACT_ATOMS: atom_id res chain seq x y z
N MET A 1 -0.44 -6.32 -14.92
CA MET A 1 -0.02 -4.90 -15.09
C MET A 1 0.30 -4.35 -13.71
N THR A 2 1.51 -3.87 -13.48
CA THR A 2 1.94 -3.40 -12.14
C THR A 2 1.51 -1.94 -11.94
N ARG A 3 0.85 -1.63 -10.81
CA ARG A 3 0.49 -0.25 -10.42
C ARG A 3 1.07 0.06 -9.04
N ALA A 4 1.53 1.29 -8.83
CA ALA A 4 2.04 1.74 -7.53
C ALA A 4 0.94 2.47 -6.73
N VAL A 5 0.81 2.15 -5.44
CA VAL A 5 -0.08 2.84 -4.49
C VAL A 5 0.77 3.66 -3.52
N ARG A 6 0.38 4.92 -3.30
CA ARG A 6 1.07 5.84 -2.36
C ARG A 6 0.39 5.74 -0.99
N MET A 7 1.13 5.36 0.05
CA MET A 7 0.59 5.17 1.41
C MET A 7 0.96 6.36 2.30
N GLY A 8 -0.04 7.10 2.76
CA GLY A 8 0.14 8.26 3.62
C GLY A 8 -1.19 8.80 4.15
N LEU A 9 -2.02 7.90 4.71
CA LEU A 9 -3.40 8.21 5.10
C LEU A 9 -3.58 8.18 6.62
N PRO A 10 -4.45 9.03 7.20
CA PRO A 10 -4.85 8.92 8.60
C PRO A 10 -5.61 7.62 8.86
N ASP A 11 -5.43 7.04 10.06
CA ASP A 11 -5.90 5.72 10.50
C ASP A 11 -7.32 5.34 10.00
N ARG A 12 -8.31 6.23 10.19
CA ARG A 12 -9.70 5.98 9.77
C ARG A 12 -9.88 5.78 8.27
N MET A 13 -9.14 6.53 7.44
CA MET A 13 -9.27 6.44 5.97
C MET A 13 -8.55 5.22 5.41
N ALA A 14 -7.53 4.73 6.10
CA ALA A 14 -6.81 3.52 5.71
C ALA A 14 -7.73 2.28 5.80
N LYS A 15 -8.54 2.18 6.85
CA LYS A 15 -9.50 1.06 7.02
C LYS A 15 -10.53 1.03 5.90
N GLU A 16 -11.19 2.16 5.62
CA GLU A 16 -12.22 2.25 4.58
C GLU A 16 -11.64 1.97 3.18
N ALA A 17 -10.48 2.55 2.88
CA ALA A 17 -9.81 2.32 1.61
C ALA A 17 -9.42 0.85 1.43
N LEU A 18 -8.87 0.21 2.47
CA LEU A 18 -8.51 -1.22 2.43
C LEU A 18 -9.74 -2.09 2.21
N GLU A 19 -10.85 -1.80 2.89
CA GLU A 19 -12.10 -2.54 2.75
C GLU A 19 -12.65 -2.46 1.32
N VAL A 20 -12.59 -1.28 0.70
CA VAL A 20 -12.94 -1.10 -0.71
C VAL A 20 -11.98 -1.87 -1.63
N LEU A 21 -10.67 -1.79 -1.40
CA LEU A 21 -9.66 -2.44 -2.22
C LEU A 21 -9.82 -3.96 -2.21
N LEU A 22 -9.96 -4.58 -1.04
CA LEU A 22 -10.13 -6.04 -0.91
C LEU A 22 -11.40 -6.53 -1.59
N ARG A 23 -12.49 -5.75 -1.50
CA ARG A 23 -13.75 -6.09 -2.16
C ARG A 23 -13.67 -5.99 -3.69
N ARG A 24 -12.94 -4.99 -4.20
CA ARG A 24 -12.89 -4.71 -5.65
C ARG A 24 -11.78 -5.47 -6.37
N LEU A 25 -10.71 -5.82 -5.66
CA LEU A 25 -9.50 -6.42 -6.20
C LEU A 25 -9.09 -7.62 -5.31
N PRO A 26 -9.85 -8.73 -5.37
CA PRO A 26 -9.60 -9.88 -4.49
C PRO A 26 -8.27 -10.59 -4.79
N SER A 27 -7.67 -10.36 -5.96
CA SER A 27 -6.36 -10.85 -6.39
C SER A 27 -5.19 -9.90 -6.03
N LEU A 28 -5.46 -8.83 -5.29
CA LEU A 28 -4.45 -7.83 -4.90
C LEU A 28 -3.29 -8.48 -4.14
N GLU A 29 -2.09 -8.40 -4.70
CA GLU A 29 -0.88 -8.89 -4.06
C GLU A 29 0.33 -7.99 -4.38
N PRO A 30 1.38 -7.98 -3.53
CA PRO A 30 2.61 -7.26 -3.80
C PRO A 30 3.25 -7.73 -5.11
N ALA A 31 3.71 -6.79 -5.93
CA ALA A 31 4.40 -7.07 -7.19
C ALA A 31 5.93 -7.18 -7.02
N VAL A 32 6.43 -6.94 -5.81
CA VAL A 32 7.85 -6.97 -5.43
C VAL A 32 8.02 -7.63 -4.07
N ALA A 33 9.24 -8.06 -3.75
CA ALA A 33 9.56 -8.55 -2.41
C ALA A 33 9.47 -7.41 -1.37
N VAL A 34 9.27 -7.77 -0.10
CA VAL A 34 9.03 -6.78 0.97
C VAL A 34 10.28 -5.95 1.24
N GLU A 35 11.45 -6.55 1.12
CA GLU A 35 12.77 -5.95 1.22
C GLU A 35 13.05 -4.89 0.15
N ASP A 36 12.39 -4.98 -1.00
CA ASP A 36 12.53 -4.00 -2.10
C ASP A 36 11.59 -2.79 -1.94
N LEU A 37 10.76 -2.77 -0.90
CA LEU A 37 9.83 -1.67 -0.65
C LEU A 37 10.58 -0.42 -0.17
N ARG A 38 10.25 0.71 -0.79
CA ARG A 38 10.90 1.99 -0.48
C ARG A 38 10.24 2.64 0.72
N ARG A 39 10.95 2.66 1.84
CA ARG A 39 10.53 3.31 3.08
C ARG A 39 10.54 4.84 2.95
N LEU A 40 9.61 5.46 3.67
CA LEU A 40 9.57 6.87 3.96
C LEU A 40 10.15 7.08 5.35
N GLU A 41 11.29 7.75 5.40
CA GLU A 41 11.98 8.10 6.63
C GLU A 41 11.35 9.35 7.30
N GLY A 42 11.55 9.49 8.61
CA GLY A 42 11.12 10.67 9.36
C GLY A 42 9.63 10.73 9.73
N LEU A 43 8.89 9.61 9.59
CA LEU A 43 7.50 9.48 10.02
C LEU A 43 7.41 8.84 11.41
N ALA A 44 6.57 9.37 12.30
CA ALA A 44 6.38 8.87 13.67
C ALA A 44 5.90 7.41 13.75
N VAL A 45 5.24 6.92 12.70
CA VAL A 45 4.69 5.56 12.59
C VAL A 45 5.40 4.71 11.52
N GLY A 46 6.49 5.24 10.94
CA GLY A 46 7.06 4.70 9.70
C GLY A 46 6.15 4.90 8.49
N GLY A 47 6.61 4.56 7.29
CA GLY A 47 5.78 4.61 6.09
C GLY A 47 6.48 4.06 4.85
N LEU A 48 5.70 3.87 3.79
CA LEU A 48 6.19 3.45 2.48
C LEU A 48 5.92 4.54 1.47
N ARG A 49 6.94 4.93 0.70
CA ARG A 49 6.79 5.88 -0.40
C ARG A 49 5.80 5.36 -1.42
N GLU A 50 5.92 4.07 -1.74
CA GLU A 50 5.10 3.38 -2.71
C GLU A 50 5.02 1.88 -2.42
N VAL A 51 3.90 1.27 -2.78
CA VAL A 51 3.69 -0.18 -2.73
C VAL A 51 3.32 -0.64 -4.14
N PRO A 52 4.25 -1.27 -4.88
CA PRO A 52 3.96 -1.87 -6.17
C PRO A 52 3.07 -3.10 -5.97
N VAL A 53 1.96 -3.14 -6.68
CA VAL A 53 0.94 -4.19 -6.54
C VAL A 53 0.49 -4.69 -7.91
N ARG A 54 0.13 -5.97 -7.95
CA ARG A 54 -0.51 -6.63 -9.08
C ARG A 54 -1.89 -7.09 -8.65
N TRP A 55 -2.83 -7.03 -9.59
CA TRP A 55 -4.21 -7.45 -9.43
C TRP A 55 -4.82 -7.75 -10.79
#